data_AF-A0A948AJX2-F1
#
_entry.id   AF-A0A948AJX2-F1
#
_cell.length_a   1.000
_cell.length_b   1.000
_cell.length_c   1.000
_cell.angle_alpha   90.00
_cell.angle_beta   90.00
_cell.angle_gamma   90.00
#
_symmetry.space_group_name_H-M   'P 1'
#
loop_
_entity.id
_entity.type
_entity.pdbx_description
1 polymer ?
#
loop_
_entity_poly.entity_id
_entity_poly.type
_entity_poly.pdbx_seq_one_letter_code
_entity_poly.pdbx_strand_id
1 'polypeptide(L)' 'MTERELKLLLDANAVKRVQVHYAVMANGYMVVVDGKTLETSKRETREFKTLDAAARFLFKTGVAEFAVKLRTA' A
#
# COMPACT_ATOMS: atom_id res chain seq x y z
N MET A 1 0.76 -7.86 5.16
CA MET A 1 2.06 -7.38 5.71
C MET A 1 1.85 -6.08 6.48
N THR A 2 2.49 -5.88 7.61
CA THR A 2 2.37 -4.65 8.42
C THR A 2 3.31 -3.54 7.94
N GLU A 3 3.08 -2.31 8.40
CA GLU A 3 3.97 -1.17 8.14
C GLU A 3 5.42 -1.41 8.61
N ARG A 4 5.61 -2.08 9.76
CA ARG A 4 6.95 -2.40 10.28
C ARG A 4 7.67 -3.39 9.35
N GLU A 5 6.97 -4.43 8.91
CA GLU A 5 7.52 -5.41 7.96
C GLU A 5 7.87 -4.74 6.63
N LEU A 6 7.02 -3.82 6.15
CA LEU A 6 7.30 -3.04 4.94
C LEU A 6 8.57 -2.19 5.08
N LYS A 7 8.75 -1.47 6.18
CA LYS A 7 9.97 -0.68 6.41
C LYS A 7 11.22 -1.54 6.39
N LEU A 8 11.21 -2.69 7.07
CA LEU A 8 12.33 -3.63 7.07
C LEU A 8 12.67 -4.12 5.65
N LEU A 9 11.66 -4.38 4.82
CA LEU A 9 11.87 -4.81 3.43
C LEU A 9 12.38 -3.68 2.55
N LEU A 10 11.94 -2.44 2.77
CA LEU A 10 12.45 -1.26 2.06
C LEU A 10 13.91 -1.00 2.41
N ASP A 11 14.27 -1.04 3.70
CA ASP A 11 15.64 -0.85 4.18
C ASP A 11 16.58 -1.94 3.62
N ALA A 12 16.08 -3.16 3.45
CA ALA A 12 16.80 -4.26 2.83
C ALA A 12 16.78 -4.24 1.28
N ASN A 13 16.17 -3.23 0.67
CA ASN A 13 15.95 -3.12 -0.79
C ASN A 13 15.31 -4.39 -1.40
N ALA A 14 14.41 -5.03 -0.65
CA ALA A 14 13.78 -6.30 -1.00
C ALA A 14 12.38 -6.14 -1.62
N VAL A 15 11.82 -4.93 -1.60
CA VAL A 15 10.53 -4.61 -2.22
C VAL A 15 10.70 -4.43 -3.72
N LYS A 16 9.98 -5.20 -4.54
CA LYS A 16 10.08 -5.11 -6.01
C LYS A 16 9.02 -4.21 -6.61
N ARG A 17 7.81 -4.23 -6.05
CA ARG A 17 6.66 -3.51 -6.60
C ARG A 17 5.73 -3.04 -5.51
N VAL A 18 5.42 -1.74 -5.53
CA VAL A 18 4.37 -1.14 -4.72
C VAL A 18 3.24 -0.68 -5.63
N GLN A 19 2.02 -1.06 -5.29
CA GLN A 19 0.82 -0.69 -6.01
C GLN A 19 -0.25 -0.14 -5.07
N VAL A 20 -1.06 0.78 -5.57
CA VAL A 20 -2.31 1.20 -4.92
C VAL A 20 -3.47 0.69 -5.77
N HIS A 21 -4.32 -0.13 -5.19
CA HIS A 21 -5.50 -0.67 -5.86
C HIS A 21 -6.75 0.06 -5.37
N TYR A 22 -7.69 0.34 -6.28
CA TYR A 22 -9.03 0.79 -5.89
C TYR A 22 -9.87 -0.41 -5.41
N ALA A 23 -10.32 -0.35 -4.16
CA ALA A 23 -11.12 -1.39 -3.50
C ALA A 23 -12.60 -0.95 -3.45
N VAL A 24 -13.40 -1.45 -4.39
CA VAL A 24 -14.81 -1.04 -4.57
C VAL A 24 -15.67 -1.32 -3.33
N MET A 25 -15.50 -2.49 -2.69
CA MET A 25 -16.29 -2.87 -1.52
C MET A 25 -16.01 -1.98 -0.30
N ALA A 26 -14.80 -1.42 -0.21
CA ALA A 26 -14.38 -0.51 0.84
C ALA A 26 -14.63 0.97 0.52
N ASN A 27 -15.07 1.27 -0.71
CA ASN A 27 -15.12 2.62 -1.27
C ASN A 27 -13.81 3.41 -1.01
N GLY A 28 -12.68 2.77 -1.29
CA GLY A 28 -11.37 3.29 -0.91
C GLY A 28 -10.23 2.67 -1.70
N TYR A 29 -9.03 2.84 -1.18
CA TYR A 29 -7.78 2.41 -1.78
C TYR A 29 -7.02 1.53 -0.79
N MET A 30 -6.31 0.54 -1.32
CA MET A 30 -5.46 -0.36 -0.55
C MET A 30 -4.07 -0.41 -1.16
N VAL A 31 -3.06 -0.52 -0.32
CA VAL A 31 -1.67 -0.71 -0.77
C VAL A 31 -1.40 -2.20 -0.91
N VAL A 32 -0.79 -2.58 -2.03
CA VAL A 32 -0.34 -3.94 -2.32
C VAL A 32 1.15 -3.89 -2.60
N VAL A 33 1.93 -4.64 -1.84
CA VAL A 33 3.39 -4.73 -1.96
C VAL A 33 3.74 -6.16 -2.32
N ASP A 34 4.37 -6.36 -3.48
CA ASP A 34 4.73 -7.68 -4.01
C ASP A 34 3.58 -8.71 -3.94
N GLY A 35 2.37 -8.24 -4.25
CA GLY A 35 1.14 -9.05 -4.24
C GLY A 35 0.49 -9.24 -2.87
N LYS A 36 1.07 -8.72 -1.78
CA LYS A 36 0.50 -8.79 -0.43
C LYS A 36 -0.11 -7.47 -0.02
N THR A 37 -1.28 -7.52 0.61
CA THR A 37 -1.96 -6.32 1.11
C THR A 37 -1.23 -5.76 2.32
N LEU A 38 -1.18 -4.43 2.40
CA LEU A 38 -0.73 -3.74 3.60
C LEU A 38 -1.80 -3.88 4.68
N GLU A 39 -1.36 -4.13 5.90
CA GLU A 39 -2.19 -4.39 7.06
C GLU A 39 -1.94 -3.35 8.16
N THR A 40 -2.94 -3.18 9.01
CA THR A 40 -2.83 -2.50 10.30
C THR A 40 -2.04 -3.38 11.29
N SER A 41 -1.70 -2.83 12.46
CA SER A 41 -1.11 -3.61 13.55
C SER A 41 -2.02 -4.75 14.05
N LYS A 42 -3.34 -4.66 13.80
CA LYS A 42 -4.33 -5.70 14.11
C LYS A 42 -4.46 -6.76 13.01
N ARG A 43 -3.60 -6.76 11.98
CA ARG A 43 -3.64 -7.68 10.83
C ARG A 43 -4.90 -7.55 9.95
N GLU A 44 -5.60 -6.43 10.04
CA GLU A 44 -6.68 -6.08 9.11
C GLU A 44 -6.10 -5.37 7.88
N THR A 45 -6.73 -5.51 6.71
CA THR A 45 -6.29 -4.76 5.51
C THR A 45 -6.38 -3.26 5.80
N ARG A 46 -5.28 -2.55 5.54
CA ARG A 46 -5.23 -1.11 5.71
C ARG A 46 -5.86 -0.42 4.50
N GLU A 47 -6.94 0.29 4.76
CA GLU A 47 -7.69 1.02 3.75
C GLU A 47 -7.46 2.53 3.87
N PHE A 48 -7.51 3.20 2.74
CA PHE A 48 -7.35 4.64 2.61
C PHE A 48 -8.56 5.21 1.88
N LYS A 49 -9.17 6.26 2.42
CA LYS A 49 -10.35 6.89 1.80
C LYS A 49 -10.03 7.50 0.43
N THR A 50 -8.80 7.99 0.23
CA THR A 50 -8.39 8.67 -1.00
C THR A 50 -7.01 8.18 -1.47
N LEU A 51 -6.76 8.32 -2.76
CA LEU A 51 -5.45 8.03 -3.35
C LEU A 51 -4.35 8.94 -2.76
N ASP A 52 -4.65 10.22 -2.53
CA ASP A 52 -3.72 11.16 -1.88
C ASP A 52 -3.33 10.71 -0.47
N ALA A 53 -4.27 10.19 0.33
CA ALA A 53 -3.95 9.64 1.65
C ALA A 53 -3.02 8.42 1.57
N ALA A 54 -3.24 7.53 0.60
CA ALA A 54 -2.35 6.39 0.35
C ALA A 54 -0.95 6.85 -0.11
N ALA A 55 -0.88 7.82 -1.03
CA ALA A 55 0.38 8.36 -1.54
C ALA A 55 1.20 9.05 -0.42
N ARG A 56 0.56 9.86 0.43
CA ARG A 56 1.21 10.49 1.59
C ARG A 56 1.75 9.45 2.57
N PHE A 57 1.02 8.36 2.78
CA PHE A 57 1.47 7.28 3.63
C PHE A 57 2.71 6.57 3.05
N LEU A 58 2.69 6.26 1.75
CA LEU A 58 3.81 5.63 1.05
C LEU A 58 5.06 6.51 1.09
N PHE A 59 4.91 7.80 0.83
CA PHE A 59 5.99 8.78 0.93
C PHE A 59 6.64 8.82 2.31
N LYS A 60 5.84 8.88 3.38
CA LYS A 60 6.34 8.83 4.78
C LYS A 60 7.03 7.52 5.13
N THR A 61 6.73 6.45 4.39
CA THR A 61 7.29 5.11 4.61
C THR A 61 8.58 4.91 3.80
N GLY A 62 8.98 5.86 2.96
CA GLY A 62 10.20 5.79 2.15
C GLY A 62 10.01 5.11 0.79
N VAL A 63 8.77 4.95 0.32
CA VAL A 63 8.50 4.44 -1.03
C VAL A 63 8.66 5.58 -2.03
N ALA A 64 9.64 5.44 -2.93
CA ALA A 64 9.97 6.45 -3.94
C ALA A 64 9.05 6.40 -5.18
N GLU A 65 8.60 5.21 -5.56
CA GLU A 65 7.74 4.99 -6.74
C GLU A 65 6.64 3.97 -6.41
N PHE A 66 5.44 4.21 -6.91
CA PHE A 66 4.34 3.24 -6.87
C PHE A 66 3.44 3.39 -8.09
N ALA A 67 2.78 2.30 -8.48
CA ALA A 67 1.80 2.31 -9.56
C ALA A 67 0.37 2.31 -9.02
N VAL A 68 -0.54 3.02 -9.68
CA VAL A 68 -1.97 2.97 -9.34
C VAL A 68 -2.68 2.02 -10.28
N LYS A 69 -3.32 0.99 -9.73
CA LYS A 69 -4.21 0.10 -10.48
C LYS A 69 -5.64 0.55 -10.23
N LEU A 70 -6.14 1.38 -11.15
CA LEU A 70 -7.55 1.73 -11.20
C LEU A 70 -8.33 0.52 -11.74
N ARG A 71 -9.52 0.29 -11.20
CA ARG A 71 -10.46 -0.64 -11.83
C ARG A 71 -11.14 0.10 -12.97
N THR A 72 -10.74 -0.18 -14.20
CA THR A 72 -11.54 0.18 -15.37
C THR A 72 -12.70 -0.81 -15.48
N ALA A 73 -13.87 -0.31 -15.86
CA ALA A 73 -15.06 -1.13 -16.10
C ALA A 73 -14.80 -2.21 -17.16
#